data_AF-A0A5C8AYY0-F1
#
_entry.id   AF-A0A5C8AYY0-F1
#
_cell.length_a   1.000
_cell.length_b   1.000
_cell.length_c   1.000
_cell.angle_alpha   90.00
_cell.angle_beta   90.00
_cell.angle_gamma   90.00
#
_symmetry.space_group_name_H-M   'P 1'
#
loop_
_entity.id
_entity.type
_entity.pdbx_description
1 polymer ?
#
loop_
_entity_poly.entity_id
_entity_poly.type
_entity_poly.pdbx_seq_one_letter_code
_entity_poly.pdbx_strand_id
1 'polypeptide(L)'
;MCGISVRPKKYGSDSLISYRGPDITKVKEVEDYTFIFHRLAIVDTSHAGDQPFEDNRWVLMCNGEIFNYKQLKQVYTDYPYISHSDCEVIIPVLENHRLVEACNVLDGEFAFVAYDKRHKRVIAARDPMGIRPLFYGYTKEGQIAFASEMKDLIKFCDKVNPFPPGHYYNGEDIKPFCELYRLPGGKQYDMDKILTNIRNILTASVVKRLDADVPIGYLLSGGLDSSLVCAIAQRHTVKPITTFAIGLEVNPIDLKYAKQVADYLGTDHHEVIFTYQDIKDILKTIIWHTETWDVTTIRASTPMFLLCKYIRENTDIRVVLSGEVSDELFGYKYTDYAPTATAFQKESQKRIKELYMYDVLRADRCIAANSLEARVPFSDKQFVTYVMEIEPELKLNTYNMGKYLLRKAFDGSDYLPAEILFRDKAAFSDAVGHGLVDCLIEMAEERYTDAEFAEKSAKYTDNRPLTKEGLMYREMFNEMFPNHDHVICGYWLPNREWPNCDLDDPSARHLPNYGASGE
;
A
#
# COMPACT_ATOMS: atom_id res chain seq x y z
N MET A 1 10.94 2.43 4.12
CA MET A 1 10.93 2.49 2.64
C MET A 1 11.77 3.66 2.24
N CYS A 2 12.49 3.62 1.12
CA CYS A 2 13.31 4.76 0.75
C CYS A 2 12.48 5.99 0.33
N GLY A 3 13.13 7.15 0.25
CA GLY A 3 12.59 8.39 -0.28
C GLY A 3 13.35 8.82 -1.52
N ILE A 4 12.62 9.10 -2.61
CA ILE A 4 13.16 9.65 -3.86
C ILE A 4 12.68 11.08 -4.02
N SER A 5 13.59 11.97 -4.40
CA SER A 5 13.24 13.28 -4.94
C SER A 5 14.18 13.65 -6.09
N VAL A 6 13.62 13.92 -7.26
CA VAL A 6 14.34 14.35 -8.46
C VAL A 6 13.72 15.64 -8.96
N ARG A 7 14.50 16.71 -8.96
CA ARG A 7 14.01 18.06 -9.28
C ARG A 7 15.07 18.88 -10.00
N PRO A 8 14.70 19.94 -10.75
CA PRO A 8 15.69 20.83 -11.34
C PRO A 8 16.60 21.48 -10.28
N LYS A 9 17.89 21.60 -10.58
CA LYS A 9 18.95 22.00 -9.61
C LYS A 9 18.67 23.29 -8.84
N LYS A 10 18.06 24.27 -9.51
CA LYS A 10 17.73 25.57 -8.90
C LYS A 10 16.77 25.49 -7.71
N TYR A 11 16.05 24.38 -7.54
CA TYR A 11 15.16 24.15 -6.40
C TYR A 11 15.87 23.52 -5.18
N GLY A 12 17.20 23.42 -5.23
CA GLY A 12 18.03 22.97 -4.12
C GLY A 12 17.87 21.48 -3.80
N SER A 13 18.24 21.12 -2.58
CA SER A 13 18.22 19.73 -2.09
C SER A 13 17.42 19.51 -0.81
N ASP A 14 16.72 20.55 -0.31
CA ASP A 14 15.89 20.44 0.88
C ASP A 14 14.70 19.53 0.62
N SER A 15 14.61 18.44 1.37
CA SER A 15 13.54 17.45 1.23
C SER A 15 12.76 17.25 2.51
N LEU A 16 11.44 17.12 2.39
CA LEU A 16 10.52 16.89 3.51
C LEU A 16 10.31 15.40 3.82
N ILE A 17 10.93 14.50 3.05
CA ILE A 17 10.66 13.05 3.09
C ILE A 17 11.83 12.22 3.61
N SER A 18 12.78 12.84 4.31
CA SER A 18 13.96 12.17 4.86
C SER A 18 13.62 11.08 5.88
N TYR A 19 12.48 11.21 6.57
CA TYR A 19 11.99 10.22 7.53
C TYR A 19 11.73 8.84 6.90
N ARG A 20 11.47 8.77 5.59
CA ARG A 20 11.25 7.49 4.90
C ARG A 20 12.51 6.62 4.99
N GLY A 21 13.66 7.22 4.69
CA GLY A 21 14.96 6.59 4.71
C GLY A 21 15.96 7.30 5.62
N PRO A 22 15.94 7.01 6.93
CA PRO A 22 16.70 7.75 7.92
C PRO A 22 18.18 7.37 7.98
N ASP A 23 18.60 6.27 7.34
CA ASP A 23 19.94 5.72 7.54
C ASP A 23 20.98 6.58 6.83
N ILE A 24 20.74 6.91 5.56
CA ILE A 24 21.67 7.69 4.72
C ILE A 24 20.90 8.61 3.79
N THR A 25 21.37 9.85 3.65
CA THR A 25 20.95 10.76 2.58
C THR A 25 22.09 10.99 1.60
N LYS A 26 21.84 10.81 0.31
CA LYS A 26 22.77 11.16 -0.77
C LYS A 26 22.11 12.18 -1.69
N VAL A 27 22.89 13.18 -2.07
CA VAL A 27 22.51 14.19 -3.04
C VAL A 27 23.52 14.12 -4.17
N LYS A 28 23.03 14.01 -5.40
CA LYS A 28 23.85 14.01 -6.60
C LYS A 28 23.27 14.93 -7.63
N GLU A 29 24.09 15.83 -8.13
CA GLU A 29 23.76 16.67 -9.25
C GLU A 29 24.12 15.98 -10.57
N VAL A 30 23.18 15.93 -11.50
CA VAL A 30 23.35 15.33 -12.83
C VAL A 30 22.75 16.29 -13.86
N GLU A 31 23.61 16.90 -14.68
CA GLU A 31 23.21 17.86 -15.72
C GLU A 31 22.36 19.01 -15.15
N ASP A 32 21.04 19.04 -15.39
CA ASP A 32 20.12 20.07 -14.86
C ASP A 32 19.27 19.61 -13.67
N TYR A 33 19.51 18.40 -13.16
CA TYR A 33 18.74 17.78 -12.08
C TYR A 33 19.56 17.55 -10.81
N THR A 34 18.88 17.62 -9.67
CA THR A 34 19.33 17.13 -8.37
C THR A 34 18.58 15.86 -8.04
N PHE A 35 19.33 14.77 -7.85
CA PHE A 35 18.87 13.47 -7.39
C PHE A 35 19.12 13.38 -5.89
N ILE A 36 18.06 13.22 -5.10
CA ILE A 36 18.10 13.14 -3.64
C ILE A 36 17.51 11.80 -3.23
N PHE A 37 18.30 11.01 -2.54
CA PHE A 37 17.91 9.70 -2.04
C PHE A 37 18.00 9.65 -0.52
N HIS A 38 16.92 9.23 0.11
CA HIS A 38 16.86 8.91 1.53
C HIS A 38 16.73 7.40 1.66
N ARG A 39 17.75 6.76 2.23
CA ARG A 39 17.88 5.31 2.26
C ARG A 39 17.37 4.73 3.57
N LEU A 40 16.49 3.74 3.46
CA LEU A 40 16.30 2.72 4.48
C LEU A 40 17.00 1.45 3.97
N ALA A 41 18.07 1.02 4.62
CA ALA A 41 18.89 -0.08 4.14
C ALA A 41 18.30 -1.45 4.53
N ILE A 42 17.80 -2.21 3.54
CA ILE A 42 17.12 -3.51 3.73
C ILE A 42 17.92 -4.65 3.11
N VAL A 43 18.17 -4.60 1.79
CA VAL A 43 19.06 -5.52 1.06
C VAL A 43 20.35 -4.77 0.74
N ASP A 44 21.48 -5.34 1.16
CA ASP A 44 22.79 -4.70 1.22
C ASP A 44 22.88 -3.53 2.18
N THR A 45 23.08 -3.80 3.47
CA THR A 45 23.23 -2.76 4.49
C THR A 45 24.58 -2.01 4.44
N SER A 46 25.46 -2.36 3.49
CA SER A 46 26.73 -1.65 3.31
C SER A 46 26.56 -0.38 2.48
N HIS A 47 27.61 0.45 2.46
CA HIS A 47 27.67 1.63 1.58
C HIS A 47 27.68 1.31 0.09
N ALA A 48 27.93 0.06 -0.31
CA ALA A 48 27.88 -0.33 -1.72
C ALA A 48 26.46 -0.22 -2.28
N GLY A 49 25.44 -0.49 -1.46
CA GLY A 49 24.04 -0.32 -1.84
C GLY A 49 23.50 1.12 -1.77
N ASP A 50 24.34 2.11 -1.42
CA ASP A 50 23.92 3.51 -1.37
C ASP A 50 23.54 4.00 -2.77
N GLN A 51 22.40 4.67 -2.89
CA GLN A 51 21.92 5.21 -4.17
C GLN A 51 22.14 6.73 -4.22
N PRO A 52 22.27 7.36 -5.41
CA PRO A 52 22.06 6.77 -6.74
C PRO A 52 23.11 5.75 -7.16
N PHE A 53 22.67 4.62 -7.73
CA PHE A 53 23.55 3.72 -8.49
C PHE A 53 24.00 4.43 -9.77
N GLU A 54 25.25 4.26 -10.17
CA GLU A 54 25.79 4.94 -11.33
C GLU A 54 26.79 4.08 -12.10
N ASP A 55 26.64 4.08 -13.43
CA ASP A 55 27.66 3.59 -14.35
C ASP A 55 27.94 4.63 -15.46
N ASN A 56 28.54 4.19 -16.57
CA ASN A 56 28.86 5.06 -17.70
C ASN A 56 27.63 5.64 -18.41
N ARG A 57 26.45 5.02 -18.28
CA ARG A 57 25.21 5.40 -18.98
C ARG A 57 24.11 5.89 -18.06
N TRP A 58 23.95 5.31 -16.88
CA TRP A 58 22.80 5.50 -16.01
C TRP A 58 23.18 6.14 -14.68
N VAL A 59 22.28 6.96 -14.16
CA VAL A 59 22.20 7.31 -12.73
C VAL A 59 20.81 6.91 -12.26
N LEU A 60 20.69 5.98 -11.31
CA LEU A 60 19.42 5.36 -10.94
C LEU A 60 19.15 5.47 -9.44
N MET A 61 17.93 5.85 -9.09
CA MET A 61 17.37 5.66 -7.74
C MET A 61 16.10 4.84 -7.82
N CYS A 62 15.92 3.93 -6.87
CA CYS A 62 14.76 3.07 -6.70
C CYS A 62 14.35 3.03 -5.22
N ASN A 63 13.09 3.41 -4.95
CA ASN A 63 12.39 3.07 -3.73
C ASN A 63 11.60 1.81 -4.04
N GLY A 64 12.12 0.66 -3.64
CA GLY A 64 11.51 -0.62 -3.98
C GLY A 64 12.30 -1.84 -3.59
N GLU A 65 11.73 -2.98 -3.92
CA GLU A 65 12.29 -4.32 -3.77
C GLU A 65 12.05 -5.10 -5.07
N ILE A 66 13.11 -5.57 -5.71
CA ILE A 66 13.08 -6.38 -6.93
C ILE A 66 13.26 -7.85 -6.55
N PHE A 67 12.18 -8.57 -6.32
CA PHE A 67 12.19 -9.95 -5.80
C PHE A 67 12.87 -10.95 -6.73
N ASN A 68 12.93 -10.69 -8.04
CA ASN A 68 13.63 -11.56 -9.00
C ASN A 68 15.09 -11.16 -9.29
N TYR A 69 15.70 -10.28 -8.49
CA TYR A 69 17.06 -9.79 -8.74
C TYR A 69 18.11 -10.91 -8.80
N LYS A 70 17.98 -11.98 -7.99
CA LYS A 70 18.92 -13.11 -8.01
C LYS A 70 18.91 -13.83 -9.36
N GLN A 71 17.73 -14.05 -9.94
CA GLN A 71 17.60 -14.62 -11.28
C GLN A 71 18.18 -13.66 -12.33
N LEU A 72 17.90 -12.36 -12.21
CA LEU A 72 18.40 -11.36 -13.16
C LEU A 72 19.94 -11.22 -13.10
N LYS A 73 20.56 -11.31 -11.92
CA LYS A 73 22.03 -11.34 -11.76
C LYS A 73 22.68 -12.56 -12.44
N GLN A 74 21.96 -13.69 -12.57
CA GLN A 74 22.42 -14.85 -13.35
C GLN A 74 22.28 -14.67 -14.86
N VAL A 75 21.41 -13.75 -15.31
CA VAL A 75 21.24 -13.42 -16.74
C VAL A 75 22.28 -12.38 -17.18
N TYR A 76 22.56 -11.38 -16.35
CA TYR A 76 23.48 -10.29 -16.66
C TYR A 76 24.83 -10.43 -15.94
N THR A 77 25.49 -11.58 -16.12
CA THR A 77 26.76 -11.90 -15.43
C THR A 77 27.91 -10.97 -15.81
N ASP A 78 27.84 -10.34 -16.98
CA ASP A 78 28.89 -9.45 -17.49
C ASP A 78 28.79 -8.03 -16.91
N TYR A 79 27.68 -7.71 -16.23
CA TYR A 79 27.54 -6.42 -15.55
C TYR A 79 28.38 -6.43 -14.25
N PRO A 80 29.29 -5.45 -14.06
CA PRO A 80 30.19 -5.43 -12.91
C PRO A 80 29.47 -4.91 -11.67
N TYR A 81 28.59 -5.71 -11.08
CA TYR A 81 27.87 -5.37 -9.84
C TYR A 81 28.84 -4.94 -8.74
N ILE A 82 28.59 -3.77 -8.15
CA ILE A 82 29.38 -3.22 -7.04
C ILE A 82 28.71 -3.54 -5.71
N SER A 83 27.38 -3.72 -5.71
CA SER A 83 26.55 -3.97 -4.54
C SER A 83 25.84 -5.32 -4.65
N HIS A 84 25.39 -5.85 -3.51
CA HIS A 84 24.42 -6.94 -3.52
C HIS A 84 22.97 -6.47 -3.41
N SER A 85 22.72 -5.16 -3.45
CA SER A 85 21.37 -4.60 -3.54
C SER A 85 20.61 -5.22 -4.71
N ASP A 86 19.34 -5.49 -4.45
CA ASP A 86 18.34 -5.94 -5.40
C ASP A 86 18.08 -4.90 -6.50
N CYS A 87 18.11 -3.60 -6.15
CA CYS A 87 17.78 -2.50 -7.05
C CYS A 87 18.87 -2.17 -8.09
N GLU A 88 20.14 -2.53 -7.85
CA GLU A 88 21.23 -2.30 -8.82
C GLU A 88 20.97 -3.04 -10.14
N VAL A 89 20.26 -4.17 -10.07
CA VAL A 89 19.93 -5.00 -11.24
C VAL A 89 19.10 -4.28 -12.30
N ILE A 90 18.41 -3.20 -11.93
CA ILE A 90 17.62 -2.39 -12.86
C ILE A 90 18.53 -1.77 -13.93
N ILE A 91 19.79 -1.43 -13.61
CA ILE A 91 20.73 -0.86 -14.60
C ILE A 91 20.95 -1.81 -15.78
N PRO A 92 21.48 -3.03 -15.62
CA PRO A 92 21.69 -3.94 -16.74
C PRO A 92 20.37 -4.35 -17.42
N VAL A 93 19.24 -4.36 -16.70
CA VAL A 93 17.91 -4.53 -17.33
C VAL A 93 17.59 -3.37 -18.30
N LEU A 94 17.82 -2.11 -17.90
CA LEU A 94 17.62 -0.94 -18.76
C LEU A 94 18.62 -0.86 -19.92
N GLU A 95 19.81 -1.46 -19.77
CA GLU A 95 20.79 -1.53 -20.85
C GLU A 95 20.39 -2.51 -21.97
N ASN A 96 19.77 -3.63 -21.59
CA ASN A 96 19.48 -4.75 -22.49
C ASN A 96 18.05 -4.78 -23.04
N HIS A 97 17.15 -3.93 -22.53
CA HIS A 97 15.74 -3.91 -22.90
C HIS A 97 15.24 -2.51 -23.25
N ARG A 98 14.17 -2.43 -24.03
CA ARG A 98 13.41 -1.18 -24.13
C ARG A 98 12.74 -0.92 -22.79
N LEU A 99 12.51 0.35 -22.43
CA LEU A 99 11.95 0.72 -21.11
C LEU A 99 10.65 -0.04 -20.77
N VAL A 100 9.76 -0.26 -21.74
CA VAL A 100 8.51 -1.04 -21.55
C VAL A 100 8.76 -2.52 -21.23
N GLU A 101 9.78 -3.12 -21.84
CA GLU A 101 10.18 -4.52 -21.60
C GLU A 101 10.90 -4.64 -20.25
N ALA A 102 11.81 -3.70 -19.97
CA ALA A 102 12.49 -3.57 -18.69
C ALA A 102 11.50 -3.56 -17.52
N CYS A 103 10.49 -2.66 -17.57
CA CYS A 103 9.47 -2.57 -16.53
C CYS A 103 8.63 -3.86 -16.39
N ASN A 104 8.49 -4.65 -17.46
CA ASN A 104 7.70 -5.89 -17.42
C ASN A 104 8.47 -7.09 -16.86
N VAL A 105 9.79 -7.11 -17.01
CA VAL A 105 10.70 -8.15 -16.52
C VAL A 105 10.97 -8.01 -15.02
N LEU A 106 10.89 -6.80 -14.47
CA LEU A 106 11.01 -6.55 -13.03
C LEU A 106 9.80 -7.16 -12.30
N ASP A 107 10.08 -8.13 -11.42
CA ASP A 107 9.11 -8.69 -10.47
C ASP A 107 9.39 -8.07 -9.11
N GLY A 108 8.61 -7.05 -8.74
CA GLY A 108 8.91 -6.24 -7.57
C GLY A 108 7.85 -5.19 -7.25
N GLU A 109 8.04 -4.56 -6.11
CA GLU A 109 7.32 -3.38 -5.65
C GLU A 109 8.29 -2.20 -5.76
N PHE A 110 8.09 -1.29 -6.72
CA PHE A 110 9.12 -0.31 -7.07
C PHE A 110 8.56 1.02 -7.58
N ALA A 111 9.27 2.08 -7.25
CA ALA A 111 9.25 3.34 -7.95
C ALA A 111 10.69 3.76 -8.22
N PHE A 112 11.09 3.87 -9.49
CA PHE A 112 12.44 4.30 -9.84
C PHE A 112 12.42 5.55 -10.70
N VAL A 113 13.49 6.33 -10.57
CA VAL A 113 13.80 7.47 -11.44
C VAL A 113 15.27 7.35 -11.85
N ALA A 114 15.55 7.44 -13.15
CA ALA A 114 16.89 7.32 -13.69
C ALA A 114 17.22 8.44 -14.67
N TYR A 115 18.48 8.84 -14.75
CA TYR A 115 19.01 9.69 -15.80
C TYR A 115 19.74 8.84 -16.85
N ASP A 116 19.30 8.92 -18.11
CA ASP A 116 19.99 8.35 -19.26
C ASP A 116 21.02 9.38 -19.77
N LYS A 117 22.31 9.19 -19.44
CA LYS A 117 23.41 10.09 -19.86
C LYS A 117 23.58 10.13 -21.38
N ARG A 118 23.23 9.05 -22.09
CA ARG A 118 23.36 8.97 -23.55
C ARG A 118 22.31 9.83 -24.24
N HIS A 119 21.06 9.75 -23.79
CA HIS A 119 19.94 10.49 -24.37
C HIS A 119 19.64 11.81 -23.64
N LYS A 120 20.38 12.11 -22.57
CA LYS A 120 20.27 13.32 -21.74
C LYS A 120 18.87 13.59 -21.22
N ARG A 121 18.21 12.55 -20.69
CA ARG A 121 16.82 12.63 -20.21
C ARG A 121 16.60 11.85 -18.94
N VAL A 122 15.65 12.31 -18.14
CA VAL A 122 15.12 11.56 -17.00
C VAL A 122 14.06 10.59 -17.50
N ILE A 123 14.09 9.37 -16.99
CA ILE A 123 13.05 8.35 -17.12
C ILE A 123 12.55 7.95 -15.72
N ALA A 124 11.34 7.44 -15.63
CA ALA A 124 10.79 6.94 -14.38
C ALA A 124 9.85 5.77 -14.63
N ALA A 125 9.61 4.93 -13.63
CA ALA A 125 8.54 3.94 -13.68
C ALA A 125 8.03 3.60 -12.28
N ARG A 126 6.80 3.09 -12.24
CA ARG A 126 6.12 2.65 -11.02
C ARG A 126 5.52 1.26 -11.21
N ASP A 127 5.58 0.44 -10.17
CA ASP A 127 5.14 -0.94 -10.19
C ASP A 127 3.65 -1.10 -10.58
N PRO A 128 3.23 -2.28 -11.07
CA PRO A 128 1.88 -2.49 -11.61
C PRO A 128 0.73 -2.20 -10.65
N MET A 129 0.95 -2.34 -9.34
CA MET A 129 -0.09 -2.17 -8.32
C MET A 129 0.02 -0.82 -7.58
N GLY A 130 1.09 -0.08 -7.82
CA GLY A 130 1.36 1.21 -7.20
C GLY A 130 1.76 1.10 -5.73
N ILE A 131 2.38 -0.02 -5.33
CA ILE A 131 2.78 -0.29 -3.94
C ILE A 131 3.78 0.74 -3.45
N ARG A 132 4.80 1.05 -4.25
CA ARG A 132 5.72 2.13 -3.94
C ARG A 132 5.19 3.43 -4.54
N PRO A 133 5.15 4.53 -3.78
CA PRO A 133 4.58 5.77 -4.26
C PRO A 133 5.55 6.56 -5.12
N LEU A 134 4.98 7.26 -6.09
CA LEU A 134 5.67 8.24 -6.90
C LEU A 134 4.65 9.29 -7.34
N PHE A 135 5.05 10.54 -7.29
CA PHE A 135 4.32 11.70 -7.79
C PHE A 135 5.19 12.42 -8.81
N TYR A 136 4.55 13.19 -9.66
CA TYR A 136 5.22 14.07 -10.60
C TYR A 136 4.50 15.41 -10.71
N GLY A 137 5.26 16.42 -11.10
CA GLY A 137 4.75 17.75 -11.42
C GLY A 137 5.66 18.42 -12.45
N TYR A 138 5.21 19.54 -12.99
CA TYR A 138 6.03 20.38 -13.85
C TYR A 138 6.32 21.69 -13.14
N THR A 139 7.56 22.15 -13.24
CA THR A 139 7.94 23.47 -12.74
C THR A 139 7.42 24.55 -13.69
N LYS A 140 7.52 25.83 -13.29
CA LYS A 140 7.04 26.96 -14.11
C LYS A 140 7.70 27.04 -15.49
N GLU A 141 8.89 26.47 -15.62
CA GLU A 141 9.72 26.42 -16.83
C GLU A 141 9.50 25.12 -17.62
N GLY A 142 8.54 24.29 -17.21
CA GLY A 142 8.15 23.08 -17.93
C GLY A 142 9.05 21.88 -17.69
N GLN A 143 10.00 21.94 -16.75
CA GLN A 143 10.81 20.78 -16.38
C GLN A 143 10.00 19.84 -15.48
N ILE A 144 10.06 18.55 -15.73
CA ILE A 144 9.39 17.55 -14.89
C ILE A 144 10.16 17.34 -13.59
N ALA A 145 9.46 17.08 -12.49
CA ALA A 145 10.03 16.68 -11.21
C ALA A 145 9.28 15.47 -10.66
N PHE A 146 9.96 14.65 -9.86
CA PHE A 146 9.43 13.43 -9.27
C PHE A 146 9.73 13.38 -7.78
N ALA A 147 8.81 12.85 -6.99
CA ALA A 147 9.08 12.53 -5.58
C ALA A 147 8.23 11.38 -5.08
N SER A 148 8.68 10.68 -4.04
CA SER A 148 7.87 9.62 -3.41
C SER A 148 6.57 10.14 -2.80
N GLU A 149 6.52 11.40 -2.37
CA GLU A 149 5.35 12.01 -1.73
C GLU A 149 5.13 13.43 -2.25
N MET A 150 3.88 13.86 -2.39
CA MET A 150 3.55 15.12 -3.06
C MET A 150 4.10 16.34 -2.32
N LYS A 151 4.19 16.26 -0.98
CA LYS A 151 4.70 17.32 -0.10
C LYS A 151 6.09 17.83 -0.51
N ASP A 152 6.88 17.01 -1.20
CA ASP A 152 8.22 17.36 -1.65
C ASP A 152 8.24 18.10 -3.01
N LEU A 153 7.09 18.21 -3.68
CA LEU A 153 6.93 18.88 -4.98
C LEU A 153 6.10 20.17 -4.89
N ILE A 154 5.14 20.26 -3.96
CA ILE A 154 4.16 21.38 -3.90
C ILE A 154 4.80 22.77 -3.75
N LYS A 155 6.06 22.86 -3.30
CA LYS A 155 6.78 24.13 -3.17
C LYS A 155 7.15 24.77 -4.51
N PHE A 156 7.23 23.99 -5.59
CA PHE A 156 7.71 24.46 -6.89
C PHE A 156 6.95 23.89 -8.10
N CYS A 157 6.00 22.98 -7.88
CA CYS A 157 5.05 22.53 -8.88
C CYS A 157 3.65 23.04 -8.52
N ASP A 158 3.07 23.89 -9.36
CA ASP A 158 1.72 24.44 -9.15
C ASP A 158 0.64 23.33 -9.22
N LYS A 159 0.92 22.26 -9.97
CA LYS A 159 0.09 21.06 -10.05
C LYS A 159 0.95 19.81 -9.89
N VAL A 160 0.60 18.98 -8.91
CA VAL A 160 1.21 17.66 -8.66
C VAL A 160 0.18 16.57 -8.96
N ASN A 161 0.61 15.46 -9.55
CA ASN A 161 -0.24 14.31 -9.83
C ASN A 161 0.44 13.03 -9.32
N PRO A 162 -0.32 12.05 -8.82
CA PRO A 162 0.20 10.72 -8.62
C PRO A 162 0.74 10.17 -9.95
N PHE A 163 1.94 9.58 -9.93
CA PHE A 163 2.45 8.86 -11.07
C PHE A 163 1.66 7.54 -11.20
N PRO A 164 1.04 7.25 -12.36
CA PRO A 164 0.09 6.15 -12.46
C PRO A 164 0.76 4.77 -12.25
N PRO A 165 0.13 3.84 -11.52
CA PRO A 165 0.61 2.45 -11.39
C PRO A 165 0.77 1.75 -12.74
N GLY A 166 1.80 0.93 -12.89
CA GLY A 166 2.03 0.17 -14.12
C GLY A 166 2.36 1.02 -15.34
N HIS A 167 2.92 2.21 -15.13
CA HIS A 167 3.36 3.13 -16.17
C HIS A 167 4.86 3.46 -16.08
N TYR A 168 5.40 3.99 -17.16
CA TYR A 168 6.74 4.56 -17.23
C TYR A 168 6.72 5.92 -17.94
N TYR A 169 7.68 6.77 -17.63
CA TYR A 169 8.00 8.01 -18.33
C TYR A 169 9.30 7.82 -19.10
N ASN A 170 9.28 8.10 -20.40
CA ASN A 170 10.44 7.90 -21.29
C ASN A 170 11.25 9.19 -21.57
N GLY A 171 10.95 10.29 -20.87
CA GLY A 171 11.51 11.61 -21.16
C GLY A 171 10.60 12.52 -21.98
N GLU A 172 9.48 12.01 -22.48
CA GLU A 172 8.50 12.76 -23.28
C GLU A 172 7.08 12.56 -22.76
N ASP A 173 6.66 11.31 -22.61
CA ASP A 173 5.30 10.95 -22.20
C ASP A 173 5.26 9.81 -21.18
N ILE A 174 4.15 9.75 -20.45
CA ILE A 174 3.84 8.68 -19.50
C ILE A 174 3.01 7.62 -20.24
N LYS A 175 3.48 6.38 -20.26
CA LYS A 175 2.87 5.26 -21.00
C LYS A 175 2.66 4.04 -20.10
N PRO A 176 1.54 3.29 -20.29
CA PRO A 176 1.34 2.04 -19.57
C PRO A 176 2.33 0.99 -20.07
N PHE A 177 2.79 0.13 -19.16
CA PHE A 177 3.44 -1.14 -19.48
C PHE A 177 2.68 -2.35 -18.94
N CYS A 178 1.83 -2.15 -17.92
CA CYS A 178 1.03 -3.22 -17.30
C CYS A 178 -0.23 -2.63 -16.65
N GLU A 179 -1.41 -3.12 -17.03
CA GLU A 179 -2.70 -2.65 -16.48
C GLU A 179 -3.50 -3.82 -15.92
N LEU A 180 -3.13 -4.29 -14.73
CA LEU A 180 -3.72 -5.49 -14.11
C LEU A 180 -5.23 -5.36 -13.86
N TYR A 181 -5.71 -4.14 -13.66
CA TYR A 181 -7.13 -3.84 -13.50
C TYR A 181 -7.96 -3.98 -14.80
N ARG A 182 -7.34 -4.13 -15.99
CA ARG A 182 -8.04 -4.31 -17.27
C ARG A 182 -8.19 -5.77 -17.68
N LEU A 183 -7.76 -6.72 -16.85
CA LEU A 183 -7.84 -8.14 -17.18
C LEU A 183 -9.32 -8.56 -17.34
N PRO A 184 -9.68 -9.22 -18.46
CA PRO A 184 -11.08 -9.42 -18.83
C PRO A 184 -11.84 -10.40 -17.93
N GLY A 185 -11.14 -11.20 -17.10
CA GLY A 185 -11.73 -12.38 -16.47
C GLY A 185 -12.06 -13.46 -17.50
N GLY A 186 -12.68 -14.55 -17.05
CA GLY A 186 -13.27 -15.56 -17.95
C GLY A 186 -12.35 -16.74 -18.32
N LYS A 187 -11.17 -16.86 -17.70
CA LYS A 187 -10.39 -18.10 -17.81
C LYS A 187 -11.05 -19.16 -16.94
N GLN A 188 -11.48 -20.24 -17.59
CA GLN A 188 -12.06 -21.39 -16.94
C GLN A 188 -10.96 -22.37 -16.52
N TYR A 189 -11.03 -22.77 -15.26
CA TYR A 189 -10.18 -23.78 -14.66
C TYR A 189 -11.08 -24.69 -13.83
N ASP A 190 -10.64 -25.94 -13.65
CA ASP A 190 -11.25 -26.80 -12.64
C ASP A 190 -11.06 -26.23 -11.23
N MET A 191 -12.04 -26.44 -10.34
CA MET A 191 -12.02 -25.89 -8.99
C MET A 191 -10.78 -26.32 -8.19
N ASP A 192 -10.38 -27.59 -8.25
CA ASP A 192 -9.22 -28.08 -7.49
C ASP A 192 -7.93 -27.41 -7.96
N LYS A 193 -7.84 -27.15 -9.27
CA LYS A 193 -6.74 -26.40 -9.87
C LYS A 193 -6.73 -24.94 -9.40
N ILE A 194 -7.90 -24.29 -9.30
CA ILE A 194 -8.02 -22.92 -8.78
C ILE A 194 -7.50 -22.85 -7.34
N LEU A 195 -8.04 -23.71 -6.47
CA LEU A 195 -7.70 -23.72 -5.06
C LEU A 195 -6.20 -24.01 -4.85
N THR A 196 -5.66 -24.98 -5.59
CA THR A 196 -4.23 -25.33 -5.55
C THR A 196 -3.35 -24.17 -6.02
N ASN A 197 -3.71 -23.51 -7.11
CA ASN A 197 -2.94 -22.39 -7.65
C ASN A 197 -2.99 -21.16 -6.76
N ILE A 198 -4.16 -20.81 -6.18
CA ILE A 198 -4.28 -19.72 -5.20
C ILE A 198 -3.30 -19.98 -4.05
N ARG A 199 -3.32 -21.19 -3.47
CA ARG A 199 -2.42 -21.56 -2.38
C ARG A 199 -0.95 -21.46 -2.80
N ASN A 200 -0.57 -22.07 -3.92
CA ASN A 200 0.82 -22.16 -4.36
C ASN A 200 1.39 -20.79 -4.77
N ILE A 201 0.63 -19.99 -5.51
CA ILE A 201 1.08 -18.67 -5.96
C ILE A 201 1.15 -17.70 -4.79
N LEU A 202 0.17 -17.71 -3.87
CA LEU A 202 0.25 -16.90 -2.65
C LEU A 202 1.44 -17.32 -1.77
N THR A 203 1.69 -18.62 -1.65
CA THR A 203 2.84 -19.15 -0.92
C THR A 203 4.15 -18.66 -1.53
N ALA A 204 4.32 -18.80 -2.85
CA ALA A 204 5.49 -18.30 -3.56
C ALA A 204 5.66 -16.77 -3.41
N SER A 205 4.55 -16.03 -3.41
CA SER A 205 4.52 -14.59 -3.21
C SER A 205 5.02 -14.15 -1.83
N VAL A 206 4.62 -14.86 -0.77
CA VAL A 206 5.11 -14.60 0.59
C VAL A 206 6.59 -14.98 0.68
N VAL A 207 6.97 -16.16 0.22
CA VAL A 207 8.35 -16.69 0.35
C VAL A 207 9.37 -15.77 -0.32
N LYS A 208 9.11 -15.26 -1.51
CA LYS A 208 10.05 -14.34 -2.18
C LYS A 208 10.18 -12.97 -1.49
N ARG A 209 9.22 -12.61 -0.63
CA ARG A 209 9.24 -11.40 0.20
C ARG A 209 9.92 -11.61 1.57
N LEU A 210 10.49 -12.78 1.83
CA LEU A 210 11.28 -13.06 3.04
C LEU A 210 12.76 -12.70 2.89
N ASP A 211 13.21 -12.29 1.71
CA ASP A 211 14.61 -11.94 1.45
C ASP A 211 14.94 -10.53 1.97
N ALA A 212 15.69 -10.43 3.08
CA ALA A 212 16.17 -9.16 3.65
C ALA A 212 17.42 -9.43 4.50
N ASP A 213 18.34 -8.45 4.59
CA ASP A 213 19.52 -8.52 5.47
C ASP A 213 19.22 -7.96 6.88
N VAL A 214 17.96 -7.63 7.15
CA VAL A 214 17.46 -7.00 8.38
C VAL A 214 16.22 -7.74 8.92
N PRO A 215 15.88 -7.58 10.21
CA PRO A 215 14.74 -8.26 10.82
C PRO A 215 13.39 -7.89 10.18
N ILE A 216 12.55 -8.92 10.02
CA ILE A 216 11.21 -8.86 9.43
C ILE A 216 10.16 -9.13 10.50
N GLY A 217 9.19 -8.22 10.62
CA GLY A 217 7.98 -8.36 11.43
C GLY A 217 6.73 -8.58 10.57
N TYR A 218 5.61 -8.87 11.22
CA TYR A 218 4.36 -9.20 10.55
C TYR A 218 3.18 -8.52 11.26
N LEU A 219 2.34 -7.83 10.50
CA LEU A 219 1.12 -7.24 11.02
C LEU A 219 0.06 -8.34 11.12
N LEU A 220 -0.39 -8.65 12.34
CA LEU A 220 -1.33 -9.74 12.62
C LEU A 220 -2.58 -9.19 13.32
N SER A 221 -3.67 -9.06 12.56
CA SER A 221 -4.97 -8.61 13.11
C SER A 221 -5.88 -9.75 13.56
N GLY A 222 -5.51 -11.01 13.29
CA GLY A 222 -6.41 -12.16 13.48
C GLY A 222 -7.51 -12.27 12.40
N GLY A 223 -7.54 -11.36 11.43
CA GLY A 223 -8.34 -11.52 10.21
C GLY A 223 -7.74 -12.55 9.26
N LEU A 224 -8.54 -13.09 8.33
CA LEU A 224 -8.11 -14.13 7.38
C LEU A 224 -6.79 -13.80 6.67
N ASP A 225 -6.66 -12.57 6.16
CA ASP A 225 -5.61 -12.20 5.21
C ASP A 225 -4.23 -12.11 5.86
N SER A 226 -4.13 -11.33 6.94
CA SER A 226 -2.91 -11.19 7.73
C SER A 226 -2.50 -12.53 8.35
N SER A 227 -3.48 -13.32 8.80
CA SER A 227 -3.25 -14.65 9.37
C SER A 227 -2.68 -15.63 8.34
N LEU A 228 -3.18 -15.63 7.09
CA LEU A 228 -2.62 -16.46 6.02
C LEU A 228 -1.18 -16.06 5.67
N VAL A 229 -0.88 -14.76 5.62
CA VAL A 229 0.50 -14.28 5.40
C VAL A 229 1.43 -14.75 6.52
N CYS A 230 1.02 -14.61 7.79
CA CYS A 230 1.79 -15.08 8.94
C CYS A 230 1.96 -16.61 8.94
N ALA A 231 0.90 -17.36 8.66
CA ALA A 231 0.94 -18.82 8.62
C ALA A 231 1.89 -19.35 7.55
N ILE A 232 1.88 -18.75 6.36
CA ILE A 232 2.82 -19.10 5.29
C ILE A 232 4.25 -18.75 5.74
N ALA A 233 4.48 -17.53 6.22
CA ALA A 233 5.83 -17.10 6.61
C ALA A 233 6.43 -17.96 7.74
N GLN A 234 5.63 -18.30 8.76
CA GLN A 234 6.05 -19.15 9.88
C GLN A 234 6.51 -20.54 9.41
N ARG A 235 5.88 -21.12 8.39
CA ARG A 235 6.27 -22.43 7.83
C ARG A 235 7.58 -22.40 7.05
N HIS A 236 7.91 -21.24 6.50
CA HIS A 236 9.11 -21.03 5.70
C HIS A 236 10.25 -20.39 6.52
N THR A 237 10.06 -20.23 7.83
CA THR A 237 11.05 -19.67 8.74
C THR A 237 11.37 -20.68 9.84
N VAL A 238 12.65 -20.84 10.18
CA VAL A 238 13.10 -21.78 11.23
C VAL A 238 12.80 -21.24 12.63
N LYS A 239 12.94 -19.93 12.82
CA LYS A 239 12.64 -19.25 14.08
C LYS A 239 11.17 -18.79 14.10
N PRO A 240 10.56 -18.65 15.29
CA PRO A 240 9.29 -17.95 15.43
C PRO A 240 9.35 -16.58 14.74
N ILE A 241 8.33 -16.26 13.94
CA ILE A 241 8.21 -14.93 13.36
C ILE A 241 7.71 -13.94 14.41
N THR A 242 8.14 -12.67 14.32
CA THR A 242 7.69 -11.61 15.23
C THR A 242 6.43 -10.94 14.70
N THR A 243 5.34 -11.01 15.45
CA THR A 243 4.00 -10.57 15.04
C THR A 243 3.50 -9.42 15.92
N PHE A 244 2.80 -8.46 15.32
CA PHE A 244 2.32 -7.26 16.00
C PHE A 244 0.82 -7.07 15.76
N ALA A 245 0.06 -6.87 16.82
CA ALA A 245 -1.34 -6.51 16.80
C ALA A 245 -1.56 -5.20 17.57
N ILE A 246 -2.59 -4.44 17.22
CA ILE A 246 -2.96 -3.22 17.93
C ILE A 246 -4.46 -3.20 18.25
N GLY A 247 -4.79 -2.68 19.43
CA GLY A 247 -6.17 -2.48 19.87
C GLY A 247 -6.31 -1.27 20.77
N LEU A 248 -7.49 -0.68 20.79
CA LEU A 248 -7.86 0.38 21.71
C LEU A 248 -7.96 -0.20 23.13
N GLU A 249 -7.66 0.60 24.15
CA GLU A 249 -7.73 0.18 25.56
C GLU A 249 -9.10 -0.36 26.00
N VAL A 250 -10.17 -0.03 25.26
CA VAL A 250 -11.54 -0.50 25.52
C VAL A 250 -12.02 -1.44 24.40
N ASN A 251 -12.36 -2.67 24.79
CA ASN A 251 -12.98 -3.70 23.94
C ASN A 251 -12.30 -3.95 22.56
N PRO A 252 -10.98 -4.22 22.51
CA PRO A 252 -10.31 -4.51 21.25
C PRO A 252 -10.63 -5.93 20.77
N ILE A 253 -11.48 -6.05 19.74
CA ILE A 253 -11.92 -7.34 19.19
C ILE A 253 -10.76 -8.10 18.54
N ASP A 254 -9.93 -7.40 17.76
CA ASP A 254 -8.87 -8.02 16.97
C ASP A 254 -7.76 -8.66 17.81
N LEU A 255 -7.42 -8.10 18.98
CA LEU A 255 -6.34 -8.64 19.82
C LEU A 255 -6.60 -10.10 20.24
N LYS A 256 -7.86 -10.43 20.56
CA LYS A 256 -8.26 -11.82 20.88
C LYS A 256 -7.92 -12.78 19.75
N TYR A 257 -8.27 -12.42 18.50
CA TYR A 257 -8.08 -13.29 17.35
C TYR A 257 -6.61 -13.31 16.89
N ALA A 258 -5.92 -12.17 16.96
CA ALA A 258 -4.49 -12.09 16.72
C ALA A 258 -3.73 -13.03 17.67
N LYS A 259 -4.09 -13.02 18.96
CA LYS A 259 -3.53 -13.94 19.95
C LYS A 259 -3.84 -15.40 19.64
N GLN A 260 -5.07 -15.74 19.26
CA GLN A 260 -5.41 -17.11 18.86
C GLN A 260 -4.54 -17.61 17.70
N VAL A 261 -4.31 -16.77 16.70
CA VAL A 261 -3.45 -17.11 15.55
C VAL A 261 -1.99 -17.22 15.99
N ALA A 262 -1.51 -16.29 16.80
CA ALA A 262 -0.16 -16.32 17.33
C ALA A 262 0.13 -17.59 18.15
N ASP A 263 -0.80 -17.96 19.04
CA ASP A 263 -0.70 -19.17 19.87
C ASP A 263 -0.73 -20.45 19.00
N TYR A 264 -1.56 -20.48 17.94
CA TYR A 264 -1.62 -21.59 16.98
C TYR A 264 -0.32 -21.74 16.17
N LEU A 265 0.25 -20.63 15.72
CA LEU A 265 1.45 -20.60 14.90
C LEU A 265 2.75 -20.67 15.70
N GLY A 266 2.70 -20.38 17.01
CA GLY A 266 3.88 -20.30 17.88
C GLY A 266 4.77 -19.09 17.59
N THR A 267 4.17 -17.92 17.31
CA THR A 267 4.90 -16.69 16.97
C THR A 267 5.39 -15.94 18.21
N ASP A 268 6.40 -15.09 18.04
CA ASP A 268 6.80 -14.08 19.03
C ASP A 268 5.82 -12.90 18.91
N HIS A 269 4.81 -12.84 19.79
CA HIS A 269 3.65 -11.97 19.62
C HIS A 269 3.68 -10.75 20.55
N HIS A 270 3.43 -9.58 19.97
CA HIS A 270 3.33 -8.30 20.66
C HIS A 270 1.96 -7.68 20.44
N GLU A 271 1.26 -7.41 21.54
CA GLU A 271 0.02 -6.65 21.55
C GLU A 271 0.30 -5.20 21.96
N VAL A 272 -0.16 -4.25 21.16
CA VAL A 272 0.00 -2.81 21.40
C VAL A 272 -1.36 -2.23 21.77
N ILE A 273 -1.41 -1.47 22.86
CA ILE A 273 -2.61 -0.77 23.30
C ILE A 273 -2.45 0.73 23.03
N PHE A 274 -3.48 1.37 22.49
CA PHE A 274 -3.55 2.82 22.35
C PHE A 274 -4.81 3.39 23.00
N THR A 275 -4.81 4.70 23.23
CA THR A 275 -5.84 5.45 23.96
C THR A 275 -6.55 6.44 23.06
N TYR A 276 -7.65 7.03 23.56
CA TYR A 276 -8.32 8.13 22.88
C TYR A 276 -7.45 9.38 22.73
N GLN A 277 -6.53 9.61 23.67
CA GLN A 277 -5.61 10.74 23.58
C GLN A 277 -4.61 10.55 22.44
N ASP A 278 -4.12 9.32 22.24
CA ASP A 278 -3.22 9.01 21.13
C ASP A 278 -3.86 9.35 19.79
N ILE A 279 -5.16 9.06 19.59
CA ILE A 279 -5.92 9.42 18.38
C ILE A 279 -5.89 10.93 18.16
N LYS A 280 -6.22 11.71 19.19
CA LYS A 280 -6.29 13.18 19.13
C LYS A 280 -4.94 13.80 18.80
N ASP A 281 -3.87 13.26 19.38
CA ASP A 281 -2.52 13.81 19.25
C ASP A 281 -1.93 13.61 17.85
N ILE A 282 -2.32 12.55 17.14
CA ILE A 282 -1.71 12.21 15.84
C ILE A 282 -2.55 12.57 14.62
N LEU A 283 -3.80 13.03 14.77
CA LEU A 283 -4.70 13.23 13.62
C LEU A 283 -4.09 14.13 12.52
N LYS A 284 -3.49 15.26 12.90
CA LYS A 284 -2.81 16.14 11.94
C LYS A 284 -1.57 15.48 11.31
N THR A 285 -0.83 14.71 12.11
CA THR A 285 0.34 13.96 11.67
C THR A 285 -0.03 12.91 10.63
N ILE A 286 -1.14 12.20 10.84
CA ILE A 286 -1.67 11.23 9.87
C ILE A 286 -1.99 11.93 8.56
N ILE A 287 -2.81 12.98 8.56
CA ILE A 287 -3.21 13.71 7.34
C ILE A 287 -1.99 14.21 6.57
N TRP A 288 -0.97 14.70 7.28
CA TRP A 288 0.28 15.16 6.67
C TRP A 288 1.06 14.02 6.00
N HIS A 289 1.17 12.86 6.65
CA HIS A 289 1.88 11.71 6.09
C HIS A 289 1.09 11.03 4.97
N THR A 290 -0.20 10.78 5.17
CA THR A 290 -1.07 10.11 4.21
C THR A 290 -1.36 10.98 3.00
N GLU A 291 -1.26 12.31 3.14
CA GLU A 291 -1.57 13.25 2.05
C GLU A 291 -3.00 13.04 1.53
N THR A 292 -3.95 12.80 2.45
CA THR A 292 -5.34 12.52 2.11
C THR A 292 -6.35 13.16 3.04
N TRP A 293 -7.55 13.36 2.51
CA TRP A 293 -8.75 13.81 3.22
C TRP A 293 -9.84 12.72 3.28
N ASP A 294 -9.57 11.52 2.74
CA ASP A 294 -10.52 10.41 2.74
C ASP A 294 -10.76 9.85 4.16
N VAL A 295 -12.03 9.75 4.55
CA VAL A 295 -12.46 9.34 5.89
C VAL A 295 -12.01 7.92 6.22
N THR A 296 -12.26 6.96 5.34
CA THR A 296 -11.90 5.55 5.53
C THR A 296 -10.40 5.39 5.72
N THR A 297 -9.63 6.05 4.86
CA THR A 297 -8.17 6.00 4.86
C THR A 297 -7.62 6.58 6.16
N ILE A 298 -8.11 7.74 6.63
CA ILE A 298 -7.64 8.37 7.87
C ILE A 298 -8.01 7.53 9.10
N ARG A 299 -9.26 7.05 9.19
CA ARG A 299 -9.71 6.15 10.27
C ARG A 299 -8.80 4.92 10.37
N ALA A 300 -8.58 4.21 9.27
CA ALA A 300 -7.75 3.01 9.25
C ALA A 300 -6.24 3.30 9.40
N SER A 301 -5.78 4.50 9.02
CA SER A 301 -4.37 4.91 9.18
C SER A 301 -4.00 5.16 10.64
N THR A 302 -4.97 5.54 11.48
CA THR A 302 -4.72 5.86 12.90
C THR A 302 -4.07 4.71 13.68
N PRO A 303 -4.71 3.52 13.79
CA PRO A 303 -4.10 2.38 14.47
C PRO A 303 -2.84 1.87 13.74
N MET A 304 -2.80 1.90 12.40
CA MET A 304 -1.62 1.46 11.66
C MET A 304 -0.39 2.32 11.94
N PHE A 305 -0.55 3.65 11.97
CA PHE A 305 0.52 4.58 12.29
C PHE A 305 1.05 4.36 13.71
N LEU A 306 0.17 4.21 14.69
CA LEU A 306 0.54 3.95 16.08
C LEU A 306 1.28 2.61 16.24
N LEU A 307 0.82 1.56 15.56
CA LEU A 307 1.49 0.26 15.56
C LEU A 307 2.89 0.35 14.95
N CYS A 308 3.03 1.03 13.82
CA CYS A 308 4.33 1.22 13.17
C CYS A 308 5.28 2.08 14.02
N LYS A 309 4.75 3.09 14.71
CA LYS A 309 5.51 3.90 15.67
C LYS A 309 6.03 3.02 16.81
N TYR A 310 5.18 2.19 17.40
CA TYR A 310 5.59 1.23 18.43
C TYR A 310 6.69 0.30 17.94
N ILE A 311 6.53 -0.31 16.75
CA ILE A 311 7.53 -1.22 16.16
C ILE A 311 8.88 -0.52 16.03
N ARG A 312 8.88 0.72 15.50
CA ARG A 312 10.10 1.51 15.31
C ARG A 312 10.77 1.89 16.63
N GLU A 313 10.00 2.22 17.65
CA GLU A 313 10.53 2.71 18.94
C GLU A 313 10.98 1.56 19.86
N ASN A 314 10.43 0.36 19.71
CA ASN A 314 10.60 -0.72 20.67
C ASN A 314 11.31 -1.97 20.11
N THR A 315 11.62 -2.00 18.80
CA THR A 315 12.23 -3.18 18.15
C THR A 315 13.29 -2.79 17.12
N ASP A 316 14.05 -3.78 16.64
CA ASP A 316 14.99 -3.65 15.53
C ASP A 316 14.39 -4.03 14.17
N ILE A 317 13.08 -4.32 14.11
CA ILE A 317 12.36 -4.61 12.88
C ILE A 317 12.48 -3.43 11.91
N ARG A 318 12.78 -3.76 10.65
CA ARG A 318 12.87 -2.79 9.55
C ARG A 318 11.87 -3.06 8.43
N VAL A 319 11.40 -4.30 8.29
CA VAL A 319 10.44 -4.73 7.27
C VAL A 319 9.21 -5.29 7.96
N VAL A 320 8.02 -4.97 7.46
CA VAL A 320 6.74 -5.53 7.91
C VAL A 320 5.95 -6.09 6.73
N LEU A 321 5.44 -7.32 6.87
CA LEU A 321 4.49 -7.89 5.91
C LEU A 321 3.05 -7.61 6.36
N SER A 322 2.18 -7.34 5.38
CA SER A 322 0.75 -7.08 5.60
C SER A 322 -0.15 -7.90 4.66
N GLY A 323 -1.42 -8.05 5.04
CA GLY A 323 -2.47 -8.73 4.28
C GLY A 323 -3.34 -7.83 3.38
N GLU A 324 -2.91 -6.59 3.12
CA GLU A 324 -3.60 -5.65 2.20
C GLU A 324 -3.80 -6.24 0.80
N VAL A 325 -4.68 -5.67 -0.03
CA VAL A 325 -4.97 -6.08 -1.43
C VAL A 325 -5.84 -7.34 -1.54
N SER A 326 -5.97 -8.12 -0.48
CA SER A 326 -6.82 -9.32 -0.48
C SER A 326 -8.30 -9.01 -0.70
N ASP A 327 -8.84 -7.95 -0.07
CA ASP A 327 -10.26 -7.59 -0.21
C ASP A 327 -10.61 -7.08 -1.60
N GLU A 328 -9.71 -6.36 -2.25
CA GLU A 328 -9.87 -5.85 -3.61
C GLU A 328 -9.95 -6.98 -4.64
N LEU A 329 -9.32 -8.12 -4.35
CA LEU A 329 -9.31 -9.30 -5.21
C LEU A 329 -10.48 -10.26 -4.92
N PHE A 330 -10.81 -10.45 -3.65
CA PHE A 330 -11.74 -11.50 -3.19
C PHE A 330 -13.05 -10.97 -2.60
N GLY A 331 -13.21 -9.65 -2.51
CA GLY A 331 -14.42 -8.96 -2.10
C GLY A 331 -14.40 -8.43 -0.67
N TYR A 332 -15.03 -7.26 -0.51
CA TYR A 332 -15.43 -6.68 0.78
C TYR A 332 -16.83 -7.17 1.20
N LYS A 333 -17.28 -6.85 2.42
CA LYS A 333 -18.65 -7.17 2.87
C LYS A 333 -19.75 -6.61 1.95
N TYR A 334 -19.60 -5.40 1.40
CA TYR A 334 -20.60 -4.85 0.47
C TYR A 334 -20.64 -5.59 -0.87
N THR A 335 -19.59 -6.34 -1.21
CA THR A 335 -19.55 -7.09 -2.48
C THR A 335 -20.45 -8.31 -2.49
N ASP A 336 -20.96 -8.73 -1.33
CA ASP A 336 -22.05 -9.71 -1.23
C ASP A 336 -23.35 -9.18 -1.87
N TYR A 337 -23.51 -7.86 -2.02
CA TYR A 337 -24.64 -7.22 -2.71
C TYR A 337 -24.41 -7.00 -4.21
N ALA A 338 -23.30 -7.49 -4.78
CA ALA A 338 -23.04 -7.37 -6.21
C ALA A 338 -24.19 -8.02 -7.01
N PRO A 339 -24.84 -7.30 -7.94
CA PRO A 339 -26.03 -7.81 -8.62
C PRO A 339 -25.72 -8.96 -9.61
N THR A 340 -24.47 -9.05 -10.08
CA THR A 340 -24.00 -10.09 -11.01
C THR A 340 -22.51 -10.36 -10.81
N ALA A 341 -22.02 -11.50 -11.30
CA ALA A 341 -20.59 -11.82 -11.34
C ALA A 341 -19.78 -10.76 -12.11
N THR A 342 -20.33 -10.25 -13.21
CA THR A 342 -19.71 -9.15 -13.97
C THR A 342 -19.63 -7.86 -13.16
N ALA A 343 -20.65 -7.53 -12.36
CA ALA A 343 -20.62 -6.36 -11.49
C ALA A 343 -19.55 -6.50 -10.40
N PHE A 344 -19.44 -7.69 -9.79
CA PHE A 344 -18.34 -8.01 -8.85
C PHE A 344 -16.97 -7.82 -9.49
N GLN A 345 -16.76 -8.37 -10.69
CA GLN A 345 -15.49 -8.23 -11.42
C GLN A 345 -15.16 -6.75 -11.71
N LYS A 346 -16.13 -5.98 -12.19
CA LYS A 346 -15.94 -4.54 -12.46
C LYS A 346 -15.59 -3.76 -11.20
N GLU A 347 -16.19 -4.11 -10.07
CA GLU A 347 -15.87 -3.51 -8.78
C GLU A 347 -14.43 -3.85 -8.36
N SER A 348 -14.02 -5.12 -8.44
CA SER A 348 -12.63 -5.53 -8.18
C SER A 348 -11.64 -4.78 -9.09
N GLN A 349 -11.92 -4.66 -10.39
CA GLN A 349 -11.11 -3.88 -11.33
C GLN A 349 -11.01 -2.40 -10.90
N LYS A 350 -12.12 -1.78 -10.52
CA LYS A 350 -12.15 -0.40 -10.01
C LYS A 350 -11.28 -0.27 -8.75
N ARG A 351 -11.46 -1.16 -7.78
CA ARG A 351 -10.74 -1.14 -6.50
C ARG A 351 -9.22 -1.31 -6.70
N ILE A 352 -8.79 -2.21 -7.59
CA ILE A 352 -7.37 -2.36 -7.96
C ILE A 352 -6.82 -1.09 -8.62
N LYS A 353 -7.58 -0.48 -9.52
CA LYS A 353 -7.17 0.76 -10.20
C LYS A 353 -6.97 1.91 -9.20
N GLU A 354 -7.80 1.98 -8.17
CA GLU A 354 -7.82 3.07 -7.19
C GLU A 354 -6.98 2.78 -5.93
N LEU A 355 -6.47 1.56 -5.79
CA LEU A 355 -5.75 1.05 -4.63
C LEU A 355 -4.65 1.99 -4.11
N TYR A 356 -3.91 2.60 -5.05
CA TYR A 356 -2.80 3.52 -4.75
C TYR A 356 -3.23 4.87 -4.12
N MET A 357 -4.54 5.16 -4.08
CA MET A 357 -5.13 6.35 -3.44
C MET A 357 -5.75 6.02 -2.07
N TYR A 358 -5.89 4.74 -1.72
CA TYR A 358 -6.59 4.27 -0.53
C TYR A 358 -5.71 3.31 0.29
N ASP A 359 -5.97 2.01 0.25
CA ASP A 359 -5.36 1.00 1.13
C ASP A 359 -3.84 0.93 1.01
N VAL A 360 -3.29 0.97 -0.21
CA VAL A 360 -1.84 0.97 -0.42
C VAL A 360 -1.21 2.31 -0.07
N LEU A 361 -1.95 3.42 -0.23
CA LEU A 361 -1.49 4.72 0.25
C LEU A 361 -1.36 4.70 1.78
N ARG A 362 -2.39 4.23 2.49
CA ARG A 362 -2.37 4.06 3.95
C ARG A 362 -1.20 3.18 4.38
N ALA A 363 -1.08 1.99 3.78
CA ALA A 363 -0.03 1.03 4.12
C ALA A 363 1.35 1.64 3.92
N ASP A 364 1.64 2.22 2.75
CA ASP A 364 2.94 2.85 2.53
C ASP A 364 3.18 4.01 3.51
N ARG A 365 2.27 4.98 3.61
CA ARG A 365 2.53 6.22 4.34
C ARG A 365 2.66 5.99 5.84
N CYS A 366 1.84 5.13 6.44
CA CYS A 366 1.93 4.86 7.88
C CYS A 366 3.21 4.10 8.24
N ILE A 367 3.60 3.14 7.39
CA ILE A 367 4.80 2.33 7.61
C ILE A 367 6.07 3.16 7.34
N ALA A 368 6.11 3.93 6.24
CA ALA A 368 7.25 4.79 5.90
C ALA A 368 7.41 5.98 6.85
N ALA A 369 6.33 6.54 7.41
CA ALA A 369 6.39 7.61 8.40
C ALA A 369 7.21 7.22 9.64
N ASN A 370 7.25 5.92 9.93
CA ASN A 370 8.01 5.33 11.05
C ASN A 370 9.28 4.62 10.57
N SER A 371 9.77 4.96 9.37
CA SER A 371 11.01 4.43 8.81
C SER A 371 11.06 2.90 8.72
N LEU A 372 9.93 2.28 8.39
CA LEU A 372 9.79 0.85 8.14
C LEU A 372 9.50 0.59 6.65
N GLU A 373 9.69 -0.65 6.21
CA GLU A 373 9.30 -1.12 4.88
C GLU A 373 8.04 -1.98 4.89
N ALA A 374 7.08 -1.69 4.01
CA ALA A 374 5.92 -2.55 3.78
C ALA A 374 6.21 -3.55 2.66
N ARG A 375 5.79 -4.81 2.83
CA ARG A 375 5.73 -5.81 1.76
C ARG A 375 4.33 -6.41 1.70
N VAL A 376 3.75 -6.53 0.51
CA VAL A 376 2.31 -6.86 0.35
C VAL A 376 2.14 -8.09 -0.57
N PRO A 377 2.17 -9.32 -0.04
CA PRO A 377 2.12 -10.54 -0.86
C PRO A 377 0.89 -10.68 -1.76
N PHE A 378 -0.27 -10.20 -1.36
CA PHE A 378 -1.49 -10.25 -2.20
C PHE A 378 -1.40 -9.31 -3.42
N SER A 379 -0.49 -8.34 -3.42
CA SER A 379 -0.24 -7.43 -4.56
C SER A 379 0.65 -8.02 -5.66
N ASP A 380 1.09 -9.26 -5.46
CA ASP A 380 1.99 -9.91 -6.39
C ASP A 380 1.44 -9.98 -7.82
N LYS A 381 2.25 -9.57 -8.80
CA LYS A 381 1.84 -9.50 -10.21
C LYS A 381 1.27 -10.83 -10.70
N GLN A 382 1.88 -11.96 -10.34
CA GLN A 382 1.41 -13.29 -10.76
C GLN A 382 0.12 -13.66 -10.03
N PHE A 383 0.04 -13.41 -8.72
CA PHE A 383 -1.15 -13.68 -7.92
C PHE A 383 -2.36 -12.87 -8.39
N VAL A 384 -2.21 -11.55 -8.52
CA VAL A 384 -3.26 -10.65 -9.02
C VAL A 384 -3.70 -11.06 -10.42
N THR A 385 -2.76 -11.32 -11.32
CA THR A 385 -3.09 -11.76 -12.69
C THR A 385 -3.93 -13.03 -12.66
N TYR A 386 -3.50 -14.03 -11.89
CA TYR A 386 -4.21 -15.30 -11.79
C TYR A 386 -5.63 -15.12 -11.24
N VAL A 387 -5.78 -14.42 -10.11
CA VAL A 387 -7.09 -14.21 -9.48
C VAL A 387 -8.01 -13.38 -10.36
N MET A 388 -7.51 -12.33 -11.01
CA MET A 388 -8.31 -11.47 -11.87
C MET A 388 -8.80 -12.17 -13.13
N GLU A 389 -8.02 -13.12 -13.66
CA GLU A 389 -8.38 -13.88 -14.86
C GLU A 389 -9.40 -15.00 -14.62
N ILE A 390 -9.58 -15.50 -13.39
CA ILE A 390 -10.59 -16.52 -13.08
C ILE A 390 -11.99 -16.05 -13.52
N GLU A 391 -12.79 -16.98 -14.04
CA GLU A 391 -14.23 -16.78 -14.34
C GLU A 391 -14.96 -16.12 -13.15
N PRO A 392 -15.56 -14.92 -13.32
CA PRO A 392 -16.19 -14.18 -12.22
C PRO A 392 -17.25 -14.97 -11.44
N GLU A 393 -17.99 -15.85 -12.11
CA GLU A 393 -19.03 -16.70 -11.51
C GLU A 393 -18.46 -17.60 -10.41
N LEU A 394 -17.19 -18.02 -10.53
CA LEU A 394 -16.52 -18.86 -9.54
C LEU A 394 -16.02 -18.07 -8.33
N LYS A 395 -15.98 -16.73 -8.41
CA LYS A 395 -15.54 -15.83 -7.32
C LYS A 395 -16.69 -15.44 -6.40
N LEU A 396 -17.93 -15.53 -6.87
CA LEU A 396 -19.09 -15.12 -6.10
C LEU A 396 -19.23 -15.93 -4.80
N ASN A 397 -19.71 -15.25 -3.77
CA ASN A 397 -19.99 -15.86 -2.48
C ASN A 397 -21.18 -16.83 -2.60
N THR A 398 -20.97 -18.11 -2.26
CA THR A 398 -21.97 -19.19 -2.40
C THR A 398 -22.44 -19.80 -1.09
N TYR A 399 -21.92 -19.35 0.05
CA TYR A 399 -22.15 -19.97 1.37
C TYR A 399 -22.16 -18.94 2.52
N ASN A 400 -22.53 -17.69 2.20
CA ASN A 400 -22.64 -16.56 3.12
C ASN A 400 -21.33 -16.17 3.84
N MET A 401 -20.19 -16.49 3.24
CA MET A 401 -18.86 -16.15 3.75
C MET A 401 -18.01 -15.54 2.63
N GLY A 402 -17.71 -14.25 2.75
CA GLY A 402 -16.88 -13.53 1.79
C GLY A 402 -15.49 -14.18 1.61
N LYS A 403 -14.84 -13.89 0.49
CA LYS A 403 -13.55 -14.50 0.10
C LYS A 403 -13.59 -16.02 -0.05
N TYR A 404 -14.67 -16.52 -0.68
CA TYR A 404 -14.93 -17.96 -0.87
C TYR A 404 -13.70 -18.74 -1.38
N LEU A 405 -13.14 -18.34 -2.52
CA LEU A 405 -12.01 -19.04 -3.14
C LEU A 405 -10.76 -19.03 -2.25
N LEU A 406 -10.48 -17.92 -1.57
CA LEU A 406 -9.34 -17.82 -0.68
C LEU A 406 -9.49 -18.76 0.52
N ARG A 407 -10.65 -18.75 1.18
CA ARG A 407 -10.91 -19.66 2.32
C ARG A 407 -10.84 -21.13 1.89
N LYS A 408 -11.48 -21.48 0.78
CA LYS A 408 -11.43 -22.85 0.23
C LYS A 408 -10.04 -23.28 -0.20
N ALA A 409 -9.20 -22.35 -0.66
CA ALA A 409 -7.81 -22.66 -0.99
C ALA A 409 -6.99 -23.09 0.24
N PHE A 410 -7.44 -22.81 1.46
CA PHE A 410 -6.77 -23.22 2.69
C PHE A 410 -7.63 -24.14 3.58
N ASP A 411 -8.84 -24.52 3.12
CA ASP A 411 -9.73 -25.45 3.83
C ASP A 411 -9.12 -26.85 3.91
N GLY A 412 -9.25 -27.51 5.06
CA GLY A 412 -8.63 -28.79 5.36
C GLY A 412 -7.10 -28.79 5.42
N SER A 413 -6.46 -27.62 5.34
CA SER A 413 -5.03 -27.47 5.58
C SER A 413 -4.74 -27.15 7.04
N ASP A 414 -3.48 -27.24 7.43
CA ASP A 414 -2.97 -26.93 8.77
C ASP A 414 -2.46 -25.48 8.90
N TYR A 415 -2.76 -24.60 7.92
CA TYR A 415 -2.26 -23.21 7.93
C TYR A 415 -2.93 -22.37 9.01
N LEU A 416 -4.24 -22.53 9.21
CA LEU A 416 -5.03 -21.80 10.19
C LEU A 416 -6.06 -22.72 10.81
N PRO A 417 -6.45 -22.49 12.08
CA PRO A 417 -7.54 -23.24 12.67
C PRO A 417 -8.89 -22.80 12.04
N ALA A 418 -9.87 -23.69 12.03
CA ALA A 418 -11.12 -23.51 11.29
C ALA A 418 -11.90 -22.26 11.75
N GLU A 419 -11.84 -21.94 13.04
CA GLU A 419 -12.45 -20.76 13.65
C GLU A 419 -11.89 -19.44 13.12
N ILE A 420 -10.62 -19.40 12.70
CA ILE A 420 -10.02 -18.23 12.06
C ILE A 420 -10.29 -18.26 10.55
N LEU A 421 -10.10 -19.43 9.92
CA LEU A 421 -10.29 -19.59 8.48
C LEU A 421 -11.72 -19.28 8.03
N PHE A 422 -12.72 -19.50 8.88
CA PHE A 422 -14.13 -19.23 8.62
C PHE A 422 -14.70 -18.11 9.53
N ARG A 423 -13.86 -17.25 10.11
CA ARG A 423 -14.31 -16.06 10.85
C ARG A 423 -14.97 -15.04 9.92
N ASP A 424 -16.02 -14.39 10.41
CA ASP A 424 -16.59 -13.21 9.77
C ASP A 424 -15.58 -12.06 9.62
N LYS A 425 -15.71 -11.31 8.53
CA LYS A 425 -14.87 -10.13 8.29
C LYS A 425 -15.30 -8.99 9.22
N ALA A 426 -14.33 -8.38 9.89
CA ALA A 426 -14.46 -7.11 10.56
C ALA A 426 -13.56 -6.07 9.86
N ALA A 427 -14.03 -4.84 9.69
CA ALA A 427 -13.23 -3.75 9.13
C ALA A 427 -12.18 -3.28 10.15
N PHE A 428 -10.98 -2.94 9.71
CA PHE A 428 -9.86 -2.68 10.61
C PHE A 428 -10.15 -1.56 11.62
N SER A 429 -10.73 -0.43 11.20
CA SER A 429 -11.10 0.68 12.09
C SER A 429 -12.16 0.32 13.14
N ASP A 430 -12.95 -0.73 12.88
CA ASP A 430 -13.98 -1.20 13.81
C ASP A 430 -13.45 -2.27 14.74
N ALA A 431 -12.58 -3.13 14.21
CA ALA A 431 -12.07 -4.30 14.90
C ALA A 431 -10.95 -3.97 15.90
N VAL A 432 -10.24 -2.85 15.71
CA VAL A 432 -9.31 -2.30 16.72
C VAL A 432 -10.04 -1.79 17.96
N GLY A 433 -11.35 -1.54 17.89
CA GLY A 433 -12.18 -1.07 18.99
C GLY A 433 -13.19 -0.03 18.50
N HIS A 434 -14.48 -0.24 18.81
CA HIS A 434 -15.56 0.58 18.26
C HIS A 434 -15.39 2.08 18.52
N GLY A 435 -14.80 2.44 19.66
CA GLY A 435 -14.59 3.81 20.11
C GLY A 435 -13.63 4.65 19.25
N LEU A 436 -12.79 4.06 18.39
CA LEU A 436 -11.92 4.85 17.50
C LEU A 436 -12.76 5.77 16.59
N VAL A 437 -13.78 5.20 15.94
CA VAL A 437 -14.66 5.93 15.03
C VAL A 437 -15.49 6.94 15.81
N ASP A 438 -16.04 6.53 16.96
CA ASP A 438 -16.88 7.40 17.79
C ASP A 438 -16.10 8.62 18.29
N CYS A 439 -14.84 8.45 18.70
CA CYS A 439 -13.95 9.53 19.10
C CYS A 439 -13.72 10.54 17.98
N LEU A 440 -13.54 10.09 16.73
CA LEU A 440 -13.31 10.96 15.58
C LEU A 440 -14.58 11.72 15.17
N ILE A 441 -15.74 11.07 15.27
CA ILE A 441 -17.04 11.71 15.06
C ILE A 441 -17.28 12.78 16.14
N GLU A 442 -17.07 12.45 17.42
CA GLU A 442 -17.23 13.38 18.54
C GLU A 442 -16.35 14.64 18.36
N MET A 443 -15.08 14.46 17.99
CA MET A 443 -14.19 15.59 17.68
C MET A 443 -14.74 16.51 16.57
N ALA A 444 -15.42 15.94 15.57
CA ALA A 444 -16.01 16.72 14.49
C ALA A 444 -17.32 17.41 14.92
N GLU A 445 -18.14 16.74 15.72
CA GLU A 445 -19.37 17.29 16.30
C GLU A 445 -19.08 18.48 17.25
N GLU A 446 -18.01 18.40 18.05
CA GLU A 446 -17.56 19.52 18.89
C GLU A 446 -17.07 20.73 18.06
N ARG A 447 -16.57 20.48 16.84
CA ARG A 447 -15.96 21.50 15.99
C ARG A 447 -16.95 22.24 15.08
N TYR A 448 -18.07 21.62 14.71
CA TYR A 448 -19.03 22.21 13.77
C TYR A 448 -20.48 22.04 14.22
N THR A 449 -21.21 23.14 14.21
CA THR A 449 -22.69 23.10 14.20
C THR A 449 -23.21 22.59 12.85
N ASP A 450 -24.46 22.13 12.81
CA ASP A 450 -25.10 21.68 11.55
C ASP A 450 -25.18 22.80 10.50
N ALA A 451 -25.41 24.04 10.95
CA ALA A 451 -25.46 25.22 10.09
C ALA A 451 -24.08 25.51 9.46
N GLU A 452 -23.01 25.44 10.26
CA GLU A 452 -21.63 25.61 9.76
C GLU A 452 -21.24 24.50 8.80
N PHE A 453 -21.60 23.25 9.10
CA PHE A 453 -21.35 22.13 8.19
C PHE A 453 -22.07 22.32 6.85
N ALA A 454 -23.35 22.69 6.87
CA ALA A 454 -24.12 22.95 5.65
C ALA A 454 -23.49 24.09 4.83
N GLU A 455 -23.13 25.20 5.45
CA GLU A 455 -22.51 26.35 4.79
C GLU A 455 -21.13 26.01 4.21
N LYS A 456 -20.26 25.39 5.02
CA LYS A 456 -18.88 25.10 4.63
C LYS A 456 -18.79 23.98 3.60
N SER A 457 -19.57 22.91 3.74
CA SER A 457 -19.60 21.82 2.76
C SER A 457 -20.12 22.29 1.41
N ALA A 458 -21.05 23.24 1.36
CA ALA A 458 -21.59 23.79 0.11
C ALA A 458 -20.56 24.58 -0.74
N LYS A 459 -19.40 24.94 -0.17
CA LYS A 459 -18.30 25.61 -0.88
C LYS A 459 -17.53 24.65 -1.81
N TYR A 460 -17.67 23.34 -1.63
CA TYR A 460 -16.99 22.32 -2.43
C TYR A 460 -17.90 21.87 -3.57
N THR A 461 -17.45 22.05 -4.81
CA THR A 461 -18.15 21.59 -6.02
C THR A 461 -17.92 20.11 -6.26
N ASP A 462 -16.67 19.66 -6.12
CA ASP A 462 -16.25 18.27 -6.30
C ASP A 462 -15.89 17.65 -4.96
N ASN A 463 -16.25 16.37 -4.79
CA ASN A 463 -15.97 15.61 -3.57
C ASN A 463 -16.41 16.35 -2.29
N ARG A 464 -17.63 16.90 -2.33
CA ARG A 464 -18.26 17.58 -1.21
C ARG A 464 -18.22 16.69 0.04
N PRO A 465 -17.76 17.20 1.20
CA PRO A 465 -17.84 16.47 2.45
C PRO A 465 -19.27 16.03 2.78
N LEU A 466 -19.45 14.74 3.03
CA LEU A 466 -20.76 14.12 3.35
C LEU A 466 -21.06 14.15 4.86
N THR A 467 -20.02 14.28 5.69
CA THR A 467 -20.13 14.31 7.16
C THR A 467 -19.26 15.43 7.74
N LYS A 468 -19.53 15.83 9.00
CA LYS A 468 -18.68 16.79 9.73
C LYS A 468 -17.24 16.31 9.86
N GLU A 469 -17.05 15.01 10.06
CA GLU A 469 -15.72 14.40 10.09
C GLU A 469 -15.00 14.54 8.75
N GLY A 470 -15.68 14.26 7.63
CA GLY A 470 -15.13 14.49 6.29
C GLY A 470 -14.76 15.97 6.06
N LEU A 471 -15.58 16.91 6.56
CA LEU A 471 -15.28 18.33 6.48
C LEU A 471 -14.05 18.69 7.33
N MET A 472 -13.94 18.15 8.54
CA MET A 472 -12.80 18.33 9.43
C MET A 472 -11.49 17.92 8.75
N TYR A 473 -11.47 16.74 8.14
CA TYR A 473 -10.30 16.22 7.43
C TYR A 473 -9.97 17.05 6.19
N ARG A 474 -11.00 17.46 5.42
CA ARG A 474 -10.80 18.29 4.22
C ARG A 474 -10.23 19.66 4.57
N GLU A 475 -10.72 20.33 5.63
CA GLU A 475 -10.16 21.60 6.07
C GLU A 475 -8.70 21.44 6.54
N MET A 476 -8.40 20.44 7.38
CA MET A 476 -7.02 20.16 7.83
C MET A 476 -6.08 19.84 6.66
N PHE A 477 -6.55 19.06 5.68
CA PHE A 477 -5.78 18.77 4.47
C PHE A 477 -5.49 20.05 3.67
N ASN A 478 -6.50 20.89 3.44
CA ASN A 478 -6.35 22.13 2.66
C ASN A 478 -5.43 23.15 3.35
N GLU A 479 -5.36 23.14 4.69
CA GLU A 479 -4.37 23.94 5.45
C GLU A 479 -2.92 23.49 5.14
N MET A 480 -2.68 22.19 4.97
CA MET A 480 -1.35 21.62 4.72
C MET A 480 -0.99 21.57 3.23
N PHE A 481 -1.98 21.40 2.36
CA PHE A 481 -1.85 21.12 0.93
C PHE A 481 -2.80 21.99 0.10
N PRO A 482 -2.65 23.33 0.14
CA PRO A 482 -3.57 24.24 -0.50
C PRO A 482 -3.67 23.99 -2.01
N ASN A 483 -4.88 23.85 -2.54
CA ASN A 483 -5.18 23.60 -3.96
C ASN A 483 -4.64 22.27 -4.53
N HIS A 484 -4.43 21.27 -3.68
CA HIS A 484 -3.92 19.95 -4.08
C HIS A 484 -4.89 18.80 -3.74
N ASP A 485 -6.15 19.10 -3.49
CA ASP A 485 -7.18 18.12 -3.17
C ASP A 485 -7.57 17.21 -4.33
N HIS A 486 -7.27 17.62 -5.58
CA HIS A 486 -7.50 16.84 -6.81
C HIS A 486 -6.66 15.55 -6.90
N VAL A 487 -5.65 15.36 -6.05
CA VAL A 487 -4.81 14.16 -6.04
C VAL A 487 -5.58 12.91 -5.61
N ILE A 488 -6.71 13.08 -4.92
CA ILE A 488 -7.64 12.02 -4.54
C ILE A 488 -8.91 12.16 -5.36
N CYS A 489 -9.32 11.09 -6.05
CA CYS A 489 -10.45 11.14 -6.96
C CYS A 489 -11.81 11.28 -6.26
N GLY A 490 -11.92 10.81 -5.02
CA GLY A 490 -13.18 10.77 -4.28
C GLY A 490 -13.04 10.05 -2.94
N TYR A 491 -14.12 10.03 -2.16
CA TYR A 491 -14.19 9.19 -0.96
C TYR A 491 -14.19 7.71 -1.35
N TRP A 492 -13.49 6.90 -0.56
CA TRP A 492 -13.69 5.46 -0.59
C TRP A 492 -15.06 5.16 0.02
N LEU A 493 -16.00 4.69 -0.81
CA LEU A 493 -17.34 4.31 -0.41
C LEU A 493 -17.72 2.98 -1.08
N PRO A 494 -18.61 2.18 -0.45
CA PRO A 494 -19.33 1.11 -1.13
C PRO A 494 -19.98 1.59 -2.41
N ASN A 495 -20.24 0.67 -3.35
CA ASN A 495 -20.90 1.03 -4.60
C ASN A 495 -22.36 1.45 -4.32
N ARG A 496 -22.63 2.76 -4.33
CA ARG A 496 -23.93 3.34 -3.96
C ARG A 496 -25.09 2.89 -4.84
N GLU A 497 -24.82 2.37 -6.04
CA GLU A 497 -25.86 1.85 -6.94
C GLU A 497 -26.33 0.44 -6.54
N TRP A 498 -25.64 -0.23 -5.61
CA TRP A 498 -25.97 -1.58 -5.20
C TRP A 498 -26.94 -1.61 -4.01
N PRO A 499 -27.71 -2.70 -3.87
CA PRO A 499 -28.65 -2.86 -2.76
C PRO A 499 -27.97 -2.62 -1.41
N ASN A 500 -28.60 -1.81 -0.55
CA ASN A 500 -28.13 -1.48 0.81
C ASN A 500 -26.77 -0.78 0.91
N CYS A 501 -26.25 -0.22 -0.20
CA CYS A 501 -24.92 0.40 -0.25
C CYS A 501 -24.94 1.93 -0.43
N ASP A 502 -26.11 2.56 -0.52
CA ASP A 502 -26.24 4.02 -0.58
C ASP A 502 -26.10 4.63 0.82
N LEU A 503 -24.84 4.84 1.23
CA LEU A 503 -24.46 5.30 2.55
C LEU A 503 -23.56 6.54 2.43
N ASP A 504 -23.73 7.48 3.35
CA ASP A 504 -22.87 8.68 3.45
C ASP A 504 -21.64 8.45 4.33
N ASP A 505 -21.72 7.51 5.29
CA ASP A 505 -20.58 7.04 6.08
C ASP A 505 -20.01 5.74 5.46
N PRO A 506 -18.67 5.65 5.26
CA PRO A 506 -18.05 4.49 4.64
C PRO A 506 -17.94 3.26 5.55
N SER A 507 -18.32 3.35 6.83
CA SER A 507 -18.22 2.25 7.78
C SER A 507 -19.10 1.07 7.35
N ALA A 508 -18.49 -0.12 7.37
CA ALA A 508 -19.20 -1.35 7.08
C ALA A 508 -20.32 -1.63 8.11
N ARG A 509 -20.29 -1.02 9.31
CA ARG A 509 -21.34 -1.15 10.35
C ARG A 509 -22.73 -0.74 9.89
N HIS A 510 -22.82 0.10 8.85
CA HIS A 510 -24.10 0.53 8.30
C HIS A 510 -24.67 -0.46 7.27
N LEU A 511 -23.93 -1.51 6.91
CA LEU A 511 -24.42 -2.55 5.99
C LEU A 511 -25.27 -3.58 6.75
N PRO A 512 -26.45 -3.98 6.24
CA PRO A 512 -27.31 -4.96 6.92
C PRO A 512 -26.69 -6.35 7.10
N ASN A 513 -25.72 -6.73 6.27
CA ASN A 513 -24.99 -8.00 6.36
C ASN A 513 -23.70 -7.90 7.19
N TYR A 514 -23.45 -6.76 7.81
CA TYR A 514 -22.41 -6.63 8.81
C TYR A 514 -22.94 -7.26 10.10
N GLY A 515 -22.56 -8.52 10.33
CA GLY A 515 -22.94 -9.25 11.52
C GLY A 515 -22.43 -8.58 12.80
N ALA A 516 -22.82 -9.13 13.94
CA ALA A 516 -22.29 -8.81 15.27
C ALA A 516 -20.82 -9.28 15.41
N SER A 517 -19.97 -8.80 14.52
CA SER A 517 -18.54 -9.07 14.48
C SER A 517 -17.88 -8.45 15.71
N GLY A 518 -17.90 -9.19 16.82
CA GLY A 518 -17.40 -8.70 18.12
C GLY A 518 -18.36 -8.82 19.31
N GLU A 519 -19.57 -9.38 19.15
CA GLU A 519 -20.37 -9.85 20.30
C GLU A 519 -19.81 -11.14 20.92
#